data_AF-A0A971FK22-F1
#
_entry.id   AF-A0A971FK22-F1
#
_cell.length_a   1.000
_cell.length_b   1.000
_cell.length_c   1.000
_cell.angle_alpha   90.00
_cell.angle_beta   90.00
_cell.angle_gamma   90.00
#
_symmetry.space_group_name_H-M   'P 1'
#
loop_
_entity.id
_entity.type
_entity.pdbx_description
1 polymer ?
#
loop_
_entity_poly.entity_id
_entity_poly.type
_entity_poly.pdbx_seq_one_letter_code
_entity_poly.pdbx_strand_id
1 'polypeptide(L)'
;MIVDESGKTRAELLNANHVGHNHSYCGTLRGLLLYGLMTNNRKYVDAVSKTYRHGLWGTTISHSGWTPHDLGKLRFPNEDGDPVGEHGSCADVMVIALWLGLRAGQTDVLDDVERLIRARLLPSQMKDPDNPRNDGAWGVYGHPFGYGSILDVFAAVLHGLVDVDTHAVSELPDGGCSVNLHFTCDTPLASIVTKREETATVAIMLKRAVGLRVRIPAWAPRESIRILAGSRVLSPRWDNSWLVVDAADISADRPIVLEYGLPKKETTEVMPVSKREFNLSWRGDEVVACNPSVPIYTG
;
A
#
# COMPACT_ATOMS: atom_id res chain seq x y z
N MET A 1 13.26 -24.26 -6.61
CA MET A 1 12.45 -23.06 -6.90
C MET A 1 12.77 -22.01 -5.84
N ILE A 2 12.89 -20.72 -6.18
CA ILE A 2 13.23 -19.68 -5.18
C ILE A 2 12.08 -19.47 -4.19
N VAL A 3 10.85 -19.77 -4.62
CA VAL A 3 9.63 -19.73 -3.83
C VAL A 3 9.29 -21.12 -3.29
N ASP A 4 8.87 -21.19 -2.03
CA ASP A 4 8.36 -22.40 -1.39
C ASP A 4 6.95 -22.75 -1.89
N GLU A 5 6.64 -24.02 -2.08
CA GLU A 5 5.33 -24.45 -2.61
C GLU A 5 4.16 -24.12 -1.68
N SER A 6 4.41 -24.03 -0.36
CA SER A 6 3.42 -23.59 0.63
C SER A 6 3.23 -22.07 0.66
N GLY A 7 4.08 -21.30 -0.04
CA GLY A 7 4.10 -19.84 0.03
C GLY A 7 4.79 -19.29 1.27
N LYS A 8 5.40 -20.11 2.12
CA LYS A 8 6.19 -19.59 3.25
C LYS A 8 7.49 -18.98 2.77
N THR A 9 7.97 -17.95 3.49
CA THR A 9 9.35 -17.51 3.34
C THR A 9 10.26 -18.67 3.71
N ARG A 10 11.17 -19.01 2.79
CA ARG A 10 12.08 -20.15 2.93
C ARG A 10 12.93 -20.03 4.21
N ALA A 11 13.06 -21.12 4.95
CA ALA A 11 13.78 -21.14 6.22
C ALA A 11 15.25 -20.71 6.08
N GLU A 12 15.88 -20.96 4.94
CA GLU A 12 17.25 -20.53 4.66
C GLU A 12 17.39 -19.01 4.62
N LEU A 13 16.34 -18.26 4.21
CA LEU A 13 16.33 -16.79 4.22
C LEU A 13 16.14 -16.23 5.64
N LEU A 14 15.62 -17.03 6.57
CA LEU A 14 15.38 -16.66 7.97
C LEU A 14 16.48 -17.15 8.90
N ASN A 15 17.47 -17.87 8.38
CA ASN A 15 18.58 -18.37 9.17
C ASN A 15 19.54 -17.23 9.50
N ALA A 16 19.83 -16.98 10.78
CA ALA A 16 20.76 -15.91 11.21
C ALA A 16 22.20 -16.06 10.67
N ASN A 17 22.59 -17.27 10.27
CA ASN A 17 23.87 -17.55 9.62
C ASN A 17 23.88 -17.19 8.13
N HIS A 18 22.70 -16.89 7.56
CA HIS A 18 22.54 -16.37 6.22
C HIS A 18 22.14 -14.90 6.28
N VAL A 19 22.64 -14.10 5.35
CA VAL A 19 22.22 -12.70 5.22
C VAL A 19 21.12 -12.65 4.17
N GLY A 20 19.90 -13.05 4.57
CA GLY A 20 18.73 -12.76 3.74
C GLY A 20 18.50 -11.26 3.72
N HIS A 21 18.51 -10.63 2.56
CA HIS A 21 18.24 -9.19 2.45
C HIS A 21 16.81 -8.97 1.96
N ASN A 22 16.00 -8.24 2.73
CA ASN A 22 14.56 -8.18 2.53
C ASN A 22 14.19 -7.54 1.19
N HIS A 23 14.83 -6.41 0.86
CA HIS A 23 14.67 -5.70 -0.41
C HIS A 23 15.01 -6.59 -1.61
N SER A 24 16.11 -7.38 -1.54
CA SER A 24 16.49 -8.33 -2.60
C SER A 24 15.49 -9.49 -2.75
N TYR A 25 14.93 -9.97 -1.63
CA TYR A 25 13.92 -11.02 -1.67
C TYR A 25 12.64 -10.52 -2.35
N CYS A 26 12.14 -9.34 -1.95
CA CYS A 26 10.99 -8.71 -2.60
C CYS A 26 11.27 -8.37 -4.07
N GLY A 27 12.48 -7.91 -4.41
CA GLY A 27 12.95 -7.75 -5.79
C GLY A 27 12.85 -9.04 -6.61
N THR A 28 13.20 -10.18 -6.02
CA THR A 28 13.08 -11.49 -6.68
C THR A 28 11.63 -11.87 -6.92
N LEU A 29 10.74 -11.65 -5.95
CA LEU A 29 9.30 -11.90 -6.09
C LEU A 29 8.68 -11.02 -7.19
N ARG A 30 9.04 -9.73 -7.25
CA ARG A 30 8.65 -8.83 -8.34
C ARG A 30 9.09 -9.34 -9.70
N GLY A 31 10.35 -9.75 -9.83
CA GLY A 31 10.88 -10.31 -11.07
C GLY A 31 10.14 -11.58 -11.51
N LEU A 32 9.85 -12.49 -10.57
CA LEU A 32 9.07 -13.70 -10.85
C LEU A 32 7.62 -13.40 -11.26
N LEU A 33 6.98 -12.42 -10.62
CA LEU A 33 5.62 -12.00 -10.98
C LEU A 33 5.58 -11.43 -12.41
N LEU A 34 6.49 -10.51 -12.73
CA LEU A 34 6.58 -9.96 -14.09
C LEU A 34 6.88 -11.05 -15.13
N TYR A 35 7.82 -11.95 -14.84
CA TYR A 35 8.12 -13.07 -15.73
C TYR A 35 6.89 -13.95 -15.96
N GLY A 36 6.16 -14.31 -14.89
CA GLY A 36 4.92 -15.09 -14.98
C GLY A 36 3.84 -14.40 -15.81
N LEU A 37 3.65 -13.09 -15.62
CA LEU A 37 2.69 -12.30 -16.40
C LEU A 37 3.09 -12.20 -17.88
N MET A 38 4.34 -11.87 -18.18
CA MET A 38 4.84 -11.69 -19.55
C MET A 38 4.86 -13.00 -20.36
N THR A 39 5.11 -14.12 -19.70
CA THR A 39 5.17 -15.45 -20.35
C THR A 39 3.85 -16.21 -20.26
N ASN A 40 2.81 -15.61 -19.70
CA ASN A 40 1.53 -16.26 -19.38
C ASN A 40 1.69 -17.56 -18.57
N ASN A 41 2.72 -17.63 -17.73
CA ASN A 41 3.03 -18.79 -16.91
C ASN A 41 2.48 -18.59 -15.48
N ARG A 42 1.26 -19.08 -15.28
CA ARG A 42 0.51 -18.99 -14.02
C ARG A 42 1.26 -19.55 -12.82
N LYS A 43 2.14 -20.55 -13.01
CA LYS A 43 2.94 -21.13 -11.91
C LYS A 43 3.70 -20.08 -11.11
N TYR A 44 4.29 -19.08 -11.78
CA TYR A 44 5.03 -18.03 -11.10
C TYR A 44 4.12 -17.00 -10.44
N VAL A 45 3.03 -16.62 -11.12
CA VAL A 45 2.02 -15.69 -10.57
C VAL A 45 1.40 -16.27 -9.30
N ASP A 46 1.02 -17.55 -9.34
CA ASP A 46 0.38 -18.24 -8.22
C ASP A 46 1.37 -18.47 -7.07
N ALA A 47 2.65 -18.77 -7.37
CA ALA A 47 3.69 -18.88 -6.35
C ALA A 47 3.94 -17.55 -5.62
N VAL A 48 4.02 -16.44 -6.36
CA VAL A 48 4.16 -15.09 -5.76
C VAL A 48 2.91 -14.72 -4.98
N SER A 49 1.71 -14.97 -5.50
CA SER A 49 0.45 -14.71 -4.78
C SER A 49 0.37 -15.47 -3.45
N LYS A 50 0.70 -16.77 -3.45
CA LYS A 50 0.77 -17.57 -2.21
C LYS A 50 1.79 -17.00 -1.24
N THR A 51 2.96 -16.58 -1.74
CA THR A 51 4.02 -16.00 -0.90
C THR A 51 3.60 -14.69 -0.28
N TYR A 52 3.00 -13.81 -1.08
CA TYR A 52 2.45 -12.55 -0.62
C TYR A 52 1.45 -12.76 0.53
N ARG A 53 0.50 -13.69 0.35
CA ARG A 53 -0.60 -13.93 1.31
C ARG A 53 -0.18 -14.67 2.57
N HIS A 54 0.80 -15.57 2.48
CA HIS A 54 1.09 -16.51 3.57
C HIS A 54 2.53 -16.46 4.09
N GLY A 55 3.45 -15.83 3.36
CA GLY A 55 4.87 -15.81 3.68
C GLY A 55 5.39 -14.46 4.15
N LEU A 56 4.94 -13.36 3.54
CA LEU A 56 5.51 -12.03 3.81
C LEU A 56 5.04 -11.44 5.16
N TRP A 57 3.76 -11.55 5.47
CA TRP A 57 3.17 -10.93 6.65
C TRP A 57 3.70 -11.55 7.96
N GLY A 58 4.18 -10.70 8.87
CA GLY A 58 4.81 -11.10 10.13
C GLY A 58 6.26 -11.58 10.00
N THR A 59 6.79 -11.66 8.77
CA THR A 59 8.17 -12.11 8.49
C THR A 59 8.97 -11.01 7.81
N THR A 60 8.54 -10.63 6.61
CA THR A 60 9.12 -9.56 5.79
C THR A 60 8.53 -8.20 6.11
N ILE A 61 7.27 -8.17 6.55
CA ILE A 61 6.52 -6.93 6.77
C ILE A 61 5.45 -7.10 7.85
N SER A 62 5.25 -6.09 8.68
CA SER A 62 4.11 -6.02 9.61
C SER A 62 2.86 -5.48 8.93
N HIS A 63 1.70 -5.49 9.59
CA HIS A 63 0.46 -5.01 8.99
C HIS A 63 0.49 -3.48 8.75
N SER A 64 1.20 -2.73 9.59
CA SER A 64 1.51 -1.29 9.48
C SER A 64 2.61 -0.96 8.48
N GLY A 65 3.23 -1.96 7.86
CA GLY A 65 4.27 -1.76 6.86
C GLY A 65 5.68 -1.62 7.43
N TRP A 66 5.90 -1.90 8.71
CA TRP A 66 7.27 -1.98 9.23
C TRP A 66 7.98 -3.17 8.59
N THR A 67 9.17 -2.96 8.03
CA THR A 67 10.00 -4.01 7.43
C THR A 67 11.40 -3.99 8.04
N PRO A 68 11.95 -5.15 8.44
CA PRO A 68 13.36 -5.24 8.80
C PRO A 68 14.22 -5.13 7.53
N HIS A 69 15.41 -4.56 7.66
CA HIS A 69 16.38 -4.48 6.56
C HIS A 69 16.87 -5.88 6.11
N ASP A 70 17.20 -6.74 7.07
CA ASP A 70 17.64 -8.11 6.83
C ASP A 70 16.65 -9.13 7.42
N LEU A 71 16.48 -10.24 6.72
CA LEU A 71 15.70 -11.39 7.14
C LEU A 71 16.57 -12.34 7.98
N GLY A 72 16.03 -12.78 9.11
CA GLY A 72 16.69 -13.77 9.97
C GLY A 72 17.90 -13.28 10.75
N LYS A 73 18.44 -12.10 10.45
CA LYS A 73 19.65 -11.56 11.07
C LYS A 73 19.43 -10.20 11.73
N LEU A 74 19.95 -10.07 12.94
CA LEU A 74 19.97 -8.82 13.68
C LEU A 74 21.20 -8.00 13.26
N ARG A 75 21.03 -7.20 12.22
CA ARG A 75 22.04 -6.21 11.82
C ARG A 75 21.60 -4.83 12.27
N PHE A 76 22.58 -4.10 12.79
CA PHE A 76 22.41 -2.72 13.28
C PHE A 76 21.26 -2.60 14.30
N PRO A 77 21.23 -3.43 15.36
CA PRO A 77 20.17 -3.33 16.34
C PRO A 77 20.22 -1.98 17.04
N ASN A 78 19.05 -1.41 17.33
CA ASN A 78 18.94 -0.25 18.21
C ASN A 78 19.15 -0.62 19.68
N GLU A 79 19.06 0.38 20.58
CA GLU A 79 19.23 0.18 22.03
C GLU A 79 18.21 -0.80 22.63
N ASP A 80 17.07 -0.96 21.97
CA ASP A 80 16.00 -1.87 22.35
C ASP A 80 16.16 -3.29 21.74
N GLY A 81 17.22 -3.51 20.95
CA GLY A 81 17.49 -4.78 20.26
C GLY A 81 16.66 -5.01 19.00
N ASP A 82 15.88 -4.03 18.55
CA ASP A 82 15.13 -4.09 17.29
C ASP A 82 16.08 -3.96 16.09
N PRO A 83 15.90 -4.75 15.01
CA PRO A 83 16.70 -4.59 13.81
C PRO A 83 16.40 -3.25 13.15
N VAL A 84 17.35 -2.73 12.38
CA VAL A 84 17.12 -1.53 11.59
C VAL A 84 15.95 -1.77 10.62
N GLY A 85 14.97 -0.88 10.67
CA GLY A 85 13.85 -0.88 9.76
C GLY A 85 14.10 0.06 8.58
N GLU A 86 13.47 -0.23 7.45
CA GLU A 86 13.60 0.56 6.22
C GLU A 86 12.26 0.64 5.47
N HIS A 87 12.12 1.47 4.44
CA HIS A 87 10.83 1.66 3.75
C HIS A 87 10.79 1.09 2.32
N GLY A 88 11.93 0.73 1.76
CA GLY A 88 12.07 0.18 0.42
C GLY A 88 11.41 -1.18 0.29
N SER A 89 11.56 -2.09 1.26
CA SER A 89 10.84 -3.37 1.25
C SER A 89 9.34 -3.17 1.45
N CYS A 90 8.91 -2.18 2.24
CA CYS A 90 7.48 -1.82 2.34
C CYS A 90 6.93 -1.40 0.97
N ALA A 91 7.65 -0.55 0.23
CA ALA A 91 7.29 -0.17 -1.13
C ALA A 91 7.32 -1.36 -2.10
N ASP A 92 8.28 -2.27 -1.99
CA ASP A 92 8.32 -3.44 -2.85
C ASP A 92 7.11 -4.36 -2.63
N VAL A 93 6.73 -4.59 -1.37
CA VAL A 93 5.53 -5.38 -1.04
C VAL A 93 4.27 -4.70 -1.55
N MET A 94 4.17 -3.38 -1.40
CA MET A 94 3.08 -2.58 -1.98
C MET A 94 3.02 -2.72 -3.51
N VAL A 95 4.16 -2.68 -4.21
CA VAL A 95 4.21 -2.89 -5.67
C VAL A 95 3.77 -4.31 -6.06
N ILE A 96 4.18 -5.34 -5.32
CA ILE A 96 3.70 -6.71 -5.54
C ILE A 96 2.17 -6.76 -5.43
N ALA A 97 1.60 -6.13 -4.40
CA ALA A 97 0.16 -6.04 -4.20
C ALA A 97 -0.54 -5.34 -5.37
N LEU A 98 0.01 -4.19 -5.82
CA LEU A 98 -0.51 -3.42 -6.95
C LEU A 98 -0.56 -4.27 -8.23
N TRP A 99 0.52 -5.00 -8.53
CA TRP A 99 0.61 -5.84 -9.73
C TRP A 99 -0.27 -7.09 -9.64
N LEU A 100 -0.35 -7.74 -8.47
CA LEU A 100 -1.29 -8.83 -8.24
C LEU A 100 -2.74 -8.33 -8.44
N GLY A 101 -3.05 -7.16 -7.90
CA GLY A 101 -4.37 -6.53 -8.00
C GLY A 101 -4.75 -6.18 -9.43
N LEU A 102 -3.95 -5.36 -10.11
CA LEU A 102 -4.33 -4.75 -11.38
C LEU A 102 -3.87 -5.54 -12.61
N ARG A 103 -2.75 -6.27 -12.53
CA ARG A 103 -2.22 -7.04 -13.67
C ARG A 103 -2.61 -8.51 -13.62
N ALA A 104 -2.77 -9.09 -12.43
CA ALA A 104 -3.22 -10.48 -12.25
C ALA A 104 -4.71 -10.61 -11.87
N GLY A 105 -5.41 -9.49 -11.67
CA GLY A 105 -6.85 -9.45 -11.36
C GLY A 105 -7.24 -9.81 -9.93
N GLN A 106 -6.28 -9.88 -9.00
CA GLN A 106 -6.51 -10.23 -7.59
C GLN A 106 -6.83 -8.97 -6.78
N THR A 107 -7.93 -8.29 -7.10
CA THR A 107 -8.20 -6.92 -6.64
C THR A 107 -8.39 -6.79 -5.13
N ASP A 108 -8.53 -7.90 -4.40
CA ASP A 108 -8.66 -7.91 -2.94
C ASP A 108 -7.39 -7.39 -2.23
N VAL A 109 -6.21 -7.51 -2.85
CA VAL A 109 -4.96 -6.99 -2.26
C VAL A 109 -4.74 -5.49 -2.48
N LEU A 110 -5.66 -4.80 -3.17
CA LEU A 110 -5.55 -3.34 -3.37
C LEU A 110 -5.78 -2.54 -2.08
N ASP A 111 -6.46 -3.11 -1.10
CA ASP A 111 -6.55 -2.53 0.26
C ASP A 111 -5.17 -2.45 0.91
N ASP A 112 -4.29 -3.41 0.63
CA ASP A 112 -2.93 -3.42 1.15
C ASP A 112 -2.07 -2.32 0.50
N VAL A 113 -2.33 -1.99 -0.77
CA VAL A 113 -1.65 -0.88 -1.46
C VAL A 113 -1.95 0.43 -0.74
N GLU A 114 -3.22 0.78 -0.56
CA GLU A 114 -3.58 2.03 0.12
C GLU A 114 -3.10 2.05 1.57
N ARG A 115 -3.25 0.94 2.28
CA ARG A 115 -2.81 0.80 3.67
C ARG A 115 -1.32 1.04 3.81
N LEU A 116 -0.46 0.35 3.05
CA LEU A 116 0.98 0.49 3.19
C LEU A 116 1.45 1.92 2.88
N ILE A 117 0.80 2.59 1.92
CA ILE A 117 1.10 3.99 1.62
C ILE A 117 0.71 4.89 2.77
N ARG A 118 -0.53 4.80 3.28
CA ARG A 118 -1.04 5.71 4.32
C ARG A 118 -0.48 5.42 5.70
N ALA A 119 -0.32 4.15 6.04
CA ALA A 119 0.19 3.72 7.33
C ALA A 119 1.71 3.86 7.43
N ARG A 120 2.46 3.78 6.33
CA ARG A 120 3.92 3.74 6.40
C ARG A 120 4.63 4.75 5.52
N LEU A 121 4.37 4.74 4.22
CA LEU A 121 5.21 5.48 3.29
C LEU A 121 5.01 7.00 3.39
N LEU A 122 3.76 7.48 3.36
CA LEU A 122 3.47 8.92 3.48
C LEU A 122 3.90 9.50 4.84
N PRO A 123 3.61 8.87 5.99
CA PRO A 123 4.09 9.38 7.28
C PRO A 123 5.62 9.47 7.38
N SER A 124 6.34 8.67 6.60
CA SER A 124 7.80 8.59 6.59
C SER A 124 8.47 9.51 5.56
N GLN A 125 7.70 10.37 4.89
CA GLN A 125 8.21 11.34 3.92
C GLN A 125 9.03 12.45 4.62
N MET A 126 10.02 12.97 3.88
CA MET A 126 10.73 14.19 4.26
C MET A 126 9.75 15.33 4.53
N LYS A 127 9.86 15.97 5.70
CA LYS A 127 9.11 17.17 6.07
C LYS A 127 9.96 18.42 5.85
N ASP A 128 11.26 18.31 6.10
CA ASP A 128 12.24 19.37 5.86
C ASP A 128 13.12 19.05 4.63
N PRO A 129 12.87 19.69 3.46
CA PRO A 129 13.68 19.48 2.27
C PRO A 129 15.12 20.00 2.41
N ASP A 130 15.37 20.93 3.33
CA ASP A 130 16.71 21.49 3.59
C ASP A 130 17.52 20.58 4.54
N ASN A 131 16.84 19.68 5.25
CA ASN A 131 17.46 18.68 6.10
C ASN A 131 16.87 17.27 5.92
N PRO A 132 17.02 16.66 4.73
CA PRO A 132 16.45 15.34 4.42
C PRO A 132 16.90 14.24 5.39
N ARG A 133 18.08 14.40 5.98
CA ARG A 133 18.63 13.44 6.94
C ARG A 133 17.97 13.51 8.31
N ASN A 134 17.21 14.55 8.64
CA ASN A 134 16.54 14.65 9.94
C ASN A 134 15.21 13.89 10.00
N ASP A 135 14.66 13.49 8.85
CA ASP A 135 13.34 12.83 8.77
C ASP A 135 13.43 11.39 8.24
N GLY A 136 14.63 10.90 7.96
CA GLY A 136 14.87 9.57 7.38
C GLY A 136 14.70 9.55 5.87
N ALA A 137 13.91 10.45 5.29
CA ALA A 137 13.69 10.58 3.85
C ALA A 137 13.27 9.27 3.16
N TRP A 138 12.29 8.56 3.74
CA TRP A 138 11.96 7.19 3.34
C TRP A 138 13.11 6.18 3.45
N GLY A 139 14.23 6.53 4.06
CA GLY A 139 15.40 5.67 4.23
C GLY A 139 15.25 4.71 5.41
N VAL A 140 16.30 4.60 6.22
CA VAL A 140 16.34 3.71 7.38
C VAL A 140 16.15 4.48 8.68
N TYR A 141 15.62 3.79 9.69
CA TYR A 141 15.45 4.34 11.04
C TYR A 141 16.03 3.36 12.08
N GLY A 142 16.91 3.86 12.95
CA GLY A 142 17.43 3.10 14.09
C GLY A 142 18.64 3.78 14.74
N HIS A 143 18.61 3.98 16.06
CA HIS A 143 19.78 4.40 16.85
C HIS A 143 20.89 3.32 16.77
N PRO A 144 22.20 3.61 16.71
CA PRO A 144 22.86 4.93 16.69
C PRO A 144 22.86 5.62 15.33
N PHE A 145 22.32 4.98 14.30
CA PHE A 145 22.27 5.49 12.93
C PHE A 145 21.03 6.34 12.67
N GLY A 146 20.63 7.18 13.64
CA GLY A 146 19.50 8.11 13.58
C GLY A 146 18.49 7.84 12.44
N TYR A 147 18.41 8.81 11.56
CA TYR A 147 17.68 8.77 10.30
C TYR A 147 18.71 8.61 9.16
N GLY A 148 18.73 7.47 8.49
CA GLY A 148 19.68 7.20 7.42
C GLY A 148 19.01 7.36 6.05
N SER A 149 19.45 8.33 5.24
CA SER A 149 19.01 8.43 3.85
C SER A 149 19.89 7.54 2.98
N ILE A 150 19.35 6.41 2.50
CA ILE A 150 20.03 5.49 1.58
C ILE A 150 19.34 5.56 0.21
N LEU A 151 20.15 5.75 -0.83
CA LEU A 151 19.66 6.08 -2.18
C LEU A 151 18.83 4.95 -2.81
N ASP A 152 19.19 3.70 -2.57
CA ASP A 152 18.42 2.56 -3.07
C ASP A 152 17.02 2.48 -2.44
N VAL A 153 16.91 2.75 -1.13
CA VAL A 153 15.64 2.78 -0.40
C VAL A 153 14.75 3.90 -0.91
N PHE A 154 15.26 5.14 -1.02
CA PHE A 154 14.47 6.26 -1.56
C PHE A 154 14.00 5.97 -2.99
N ALA A 155 14.87 5.40 -3.84
CA ALA A 155 14.53 5.10 -5.22
C ALA A 155 13.46 4.00 -5.31
N ALA A 156 13.51 2.99 -4.45
CA ALA A 156 12.49 1.95 -4.36
C ALA A 156 11.11 2.54 -3.99
N VAL A 157 11.07 3.42 -2.98
CA VAL A 157 9.83 4.09 -2.57
C VAL A 157 9.31 5.00 -3.68
N LEU A 158 10.15 5.86 -4.26
CA LEU A 158 9.75 6.77 -5.33
C LEU A 158 9.20 6.02 -6.55
N HIS A 159 9.90 4.98 -7.02
CA HIS A 159 9.42 4.17 -8.15
C HIS A 159 8.09 3.48 -7.83
N GLY A 160 7.91 2.98 -6.59
CA GLY A 160 6.65 2.40 -6.16
C GLY A 160 5.51 3.42 -6.18
N LEU A 161 5.73 4.64 -5.67
CA LEU A 161 4.72 5.70 -5.66
C LEU A 161 4.38 6.20 -7.07
N VAL A 162 5.35 6.27 -7.99
CA VAL A 162 5.12 6.59 -9.41
C VAL A 162 4.25 5.52 -10.07
N ASP A 163 4.50 4.24 -9.78
CA ASP A 163 3.69 3.15 -10.32
C ASP A 163 2.26 3.18 -9.76
N VAL A 164 2.10 3.55 -8.49
CA VAL A 164 0.80 3.81 -7.87
C VAL A 164 0.08 4.98 -8.54
N ASP A 165 0.74 6.12 -8.72
CA ASP A 165 0.15 7.30 -9.38
C ASP A 165 -0.35 6.97 -10.79
N THR A 166 0.46 6.23 -11.55
CA THR A 166 0.12 5.75 -12.90
C THR A 166 -1.11 4.85 -12.93
N HIS A 167 -1.36 4.10 -11.85
CA HIS A 167 -2.41 3.08 -11.81
C HIS A 167 -3.55 3.40 -10.82
N ALA A 168 -3.52 4.55 -10.15
CA ALA A 168 -4.60 5.00 -9.27
C ALA A 168 -5.90 5.16 -10.06
N VAL A 169 -5.77 5.58 -11.33
CA VAL A 169 -6.85 5.61 -12.32
C VAL A 169 -6.40 4.87 -13.58
N SER A 170 -7.26 4.04 -14.15
CA SER A 170 -6.95 3.27 -15.36
C SER A 170 -8.14 3.22 -16.32
N GLU A 171 -7.85 3.07 -17.61
CA GLU A 171 -8.87 2.87 -18.63
C GLU A 171 -9.26 1.39 -18.69
N LEU A 172 -10.56 1.13 -18.82
CA LEU A 172 -11.11 -0.21 -19.01
C LEU A 172 -11.07 -0.63 -20.48
N PRO A 173 -11.10 -1.93 -20.78
CA PRO A 173 -11.11 -2.42 -22.17
C PRO A 173 -12.27 -1.87 -23.02
N ASP A 174 -13.38 -1.48 -22.40
CA ASP A 174 -14.55 -0.89 -23.05
C ASP A 174 -14.49 0.65 -23.16
N GLY A 175 -13.37 1.26 -22.77
CA GLY A 175 -13.16 2.71 -22.76
C GLY A 175 -13.70 3.44 -21.51
N GLY A 176 -14.24 2.69 -20.54
CA GLY A 176 -14.64 3.23 -19.25
C GLY A 176 -13.45 3.66 -18.38
N CYS A 177 -13.73 4.41 -17.31
CA CYS A 177 -12.75 4.84 -16.33
C CYS A 177 -12.85 4.00 -15.05
N SER A 178 -11.72 3.58 -14.50
CA SER A 178 -11.62 2.84 -13.26
C SER A 178 -10.77 3.61 -12.25
N VAL A 179 -11.38 4.03 -11.15
CA VAL A 179 -10.67 4.58 -9.99
C VAL A 179 -10.35 3.43 -9.05
N ASN A 180 -9.08 3.05 -9.02
CA ASN A 180 -8.59 1.87 -8.32
C ASN A 180 -8.13 2.20 -6.89
N LEU A 181 -7.62 3.41 -6.65
CA LEU A 181 -7.05 3.85 -5.37
C LEU A 181 -7.51 5.28 -5.06
N HIS A 182 -7.73 5.60 -3.79
CA HIS A 182 -8.32 6.88 -3.37
C HIS A 182 -7.26 7.93 -3.01
N PHE A 183 -6.38 8.25 -3.94
CA PHE A 183 -5.39 9.32 -3.78
C PHE A 183 -5.78 10.56 -4.58
N THR A 184 -5.39 11.73 -4.07
CA THR A 184 -5.49 12.97 -4.85
C THR A 184 -4.47 12.90 -5.98
N CYS A 185 -4.94 12.94 -7.23
CA CYS A 185 -4.08 12.90 -8.41
C CYS A 185 -4.80 13.57 -9.60
N ASP A 186 -4.03 13.96 -10.61
CA ASP A 186 -4.57 14.39 -11.90
C ASP A 186 -3.99 13.52 -13.01
N THR A 187 -4.87 12.77 -13.68
CA THR A 187 -4.51 11.83 -14.74
C THR A 187 -5.17 12.23 -16.06
N PRO A 188 -4.76 11.70 -17.22
CA PRO A 188 -5.47 11.94 -18.47
C PRO A 188 -6.95 11.52 -18.48
N LEU A 189 -7.38 10.65 -17.56
CA LEU A 189 -8.76 10.14 -17.48
C LEU A 189 -9.63 10.95 -16.51
N ALA A 190 -9.07 11.34 -15.37
CA ALA A 190 -9.80 12.01 -14.30
C ALA A 190 -8.88 12.83 -13.39
N SER A 191 -9.44 13.88 -12.81
CA SER A 191 -8.88 14.57 -11.64
C SER A 191 -9.60 14.08 -10.38
N ILE A 192 -8.83 13.64 -9.39
CA ILE A 192 -9.35 13.13 -8.12
C ILE A 192 -8.88 14.01 -6.98
N VAL A 193 -9.80 14.40 -6.12
CA VAL A 193 -9.50 15.06 -4.85
C VAL A 193 -10.06 14.21 -3.72
N THR A 194 -9.17 13.74 -2.85
CA THR A 194 -9.53 12.96 -1.66
C THR A 194 -9.33 13.77 -0.39
N LYS A 195 -10.32 13.73 0.51
CA LYS A 195 -10.25 14.28 1.87
C LYS A 195 -10.61 13.18 2.87
N ARG A 196 -9.98 13.18 4.04
CA ARG A 196 -10.19 12.18 5.10
C ARG A 196 -10.26 12.87 6.46
N GLU A 197 -11.46 13.03 6.97
CA GLU A 197 -11.73 13.61 8.30
C GLU A 197 -12.48 12.59 9.15
N GLU A 198 -13.72 12.87 9.57
CA GLU A 198 -14.62 11.85 10.16
C GLU A 198 -15.14 10.88 9.08
N THR A 199 -15.32 11.38 7.85
CA THR A 199 -15.63 10.58 6.66
C THR A 199 -14.55 10.80 5.60
N ALA A 200 -14.38 9.83 4.71
CA ALA A 200 -13.64 10.02 3.49
C ALA A 200 -14.55 10.56 2.39
N THR A 201 -14.06 11.53 1.64
CA THR A 201 -14.71 12.08 0.44
C THR A 201 -13.74 11.96 -0.73
N VAL A 202 -14.18 11.35 -1.83
CA VAL A 202 -13.43 11.20 -3.08
C VAL A 202 -14.24 11.89 -4.17
N ALA A 203 -13.82 13.09 -4.57
CA ALA A 203 -14.42 13.83 -5.66
C ALA A 203 -13.69 13.51 -6.96
N ILE A 204 -14.42 12.99 -7.95
CA ILE A 204 -13.91 12.47 -9.21
C ILE A 204 -14.46 13.32 -10.35
N MET A 205 -13.60 14.11 -10.99
CA MET A 205 -13.93 14.87 -12.19
C MET A 205 -13.40 14.12 -13.42
N LEU A 206 -14.29 13.56 -14.22
CA LEU A 206 -13.90 12.84 -15.44
C LEU A 206 -13.62 13.81 -16.59
N LYS A 207 -12.52 13.56 -17.32
CA LYS A 207 -12.15 14.38 -18.49
C LYS A 207 -12.98 14.04 -19.74
N ARG A 208 -13.74 12.95 -19.71
CA ARG A 208 -14.67 12.49 -20.76
C ARG A 208 -15.92 11.88 -20.12
N ALA A 209 -17.08 12.02 -20.77
CA ALA A 209 -18.33 11.37 -20.35
C ALA A 209 -18.33 9.88 -20.71
N VAL A 210 -17.61 9.07 -19.92
CA VAL A 210 -17.52 7.61 -20.05
C VAL A 210 -18.05 6.95 -18.79
N GLY A 211 -18.39 5.65 -18.84
CA GLY A 211 -18.77 4.90 -17.65
C GLY A 211 -17.65 4.92 -16.61
N LEU A 212 -18.02 4.90 -15.33
CA LEU A 212 -17.09 4.96 -14.21
C LEU A 212 -17.28 3.73 -13.33
N ARG A 213 -16.17 3.13 -12.89
CA ARG A 213 -16.18 2.28 -11.70
C ARG A 213 -15.20 2.81 -10.67
N VAL A 214 -15.57 2.70 -9.40
CA VAL A 214 -14.76 3.14 -8.26
C VAL A 214 -14.63 1.97 -7.29
N ARG A 215 -13.41 1.59 -6.94
CA ARG A 215 -13.19 0.53 -5.97
C ARG A 215 -13.58 1.03 -4.58
N ILE A 216 -14.31 0.21 -3.84
CA ILE A 216 -14.58 0.44 -2.44
C ILE A 216 -13.64 -0.46 -1.61
N PRO A 217 -12.87 0.11 -0.68
CA PRO A 217 -12.06 -0.68 0.24
C PRO A 217 -12.92 -1.64 1.06
N ALA A 218 -12.46 -2.87 1.28
CA ALA A 218 -13.27 -3.90 1.93
C ALA A 218 -13.56 -3.59 3.40
N TRP A 219 -12.72 -2.76 4.04
CA TRP A 219 -12.93 -2.28 5.41
C TRP A 219 -13.98 -1.16 5.52
N ALA A 220 -14.40 -0.53 4.41
CA ALA A 220 -15.38 0.56 4.45
C ALA A 220 -16.80 -0.01 4.70
N PRO A 221 -17.54 0.47 5.72
CA PRO A 221 -18.88 -0.03 6.01
C PRO A 221 -19.85 0.26 4.87
N ARG A 222 -20.49 -0.75 4.29
CA ARG A 222 -21.34 -0.59 3.09
C ARG A 222 -22.50 0.38 3.30
N GLU A 223 -23.06 0.38 4.49
CA GLU A 223 -24.15 1.26 4.92
C GLU A 223 -23.74 2.75 4.99
N SER A 224 -22.45 3.04 5.12
CA SER A 224 -21.90 4.40 5.14
C SER A 224 -21.69 4.98 3.74
N ILE A 225 -21.75 4.14 2.70
CA ILE A 225 -21.36 4.54 1.35
C ILE A 225 -22.45 5.38 0.70
N ARG A 226 -22.08 6.57 0.22
CA ARG A 226 -22.94 7.45 -0.56
C ARG A 226 -22.21 7.86 -1.83
N ILE A 227 -22.95 7.93 -2.93
CA ILE A 227 -22.43 8.40 -4.21
C ILE A 227 -23.36 9.48 -4.76
N LEU A 228 -22.78 10.60 -5.18
CA LEU A 228 -23.51 11.78 -5.62
C LEU A 228 -23.02 12.24 -6.98
N ALA A 229 -23.95 12.68 -7.84
CA ALA A 229 -23.66 13.43 -9.06
C ALA A 229 -24.18 14.86 -8.87
N GLY A 230 -23.29 15.78 -8.49
CA GLY A 230 -23.70 17.09 -7.97
C GLY A 230 -24.50 16.94 -6.67
N SER A 231 -25.74 17.46 -6.63
CA SER A 231 -26.63 17.34 -5.47
C SER A 231 -27.52 16.08 -5.48
N ARG A 232 -27.50 15.30 -6.56
CA ARG A 232 -28.33 14.11 -6.70
C ARG A 232 -27.63 12.89 -6.12
N VAL A 233 -28.24 12.24 -5.14
CA VAL A 233 -27.79 10.94 -4.63
C VAL A 233 -28.11 9.87 -5.66
N LEU A 234 -27.11 9.08 -6.04
CA LEU A 234 -27.26 7.95 -6.95
C LEU A 234 -27.53 6.67 -6.16
N SER A 235 -28.28 5.74 -6.76
CA SER A 235 -28.46 4.40 -6.21
C SER A 235 -27.18 3.57 -6.46
N PRO A 236 -26.53 3.00 -5.43
CA PRO A 236 -25.29 2.25 -5.63
C PRO A 236 -25.53 0.98 -6.46
N ARG A 237 -24.87 0.88 -7.62
CA ARG A 237 -24.79 -0.38 -8.38
C ARG A 237 -23.46 -1.04 -8.11
N TRP A 238 -23.51 -2.24 -7.55
CA TRP A 238 -22.33 -2.98 -7.15
C TRP A 238 -21.91 -4.02 -8.19
N ASP A 239 -20.62 -4.08 -8.46
CA ASP A 239 -19.94 -5.21 -9.08
C ASP A 239 -18.80 -5.63 -8.14
N ASN A 240 -19.07 -6.64 -7.31
CA ASN A 240 -18.15 -7.09 -6.26
C ASN A 240 -17.73 -5.95 -5.30
N SER A 241 -16.46 -5.53 -5.37
CA SER A 241 -15.86 -4.44 -4.61
C SER A 241 -15.90 -3.10 -5.35
N TRP A 242 -16.63 -3.00 -6.46
CA TRP A 242 -16.73 -1.79 -7.28
C TRP A 242 -18.13 -1.19 -7.22
N LEU A 243 -18.20 0.13 -7.12
CA LEU A 243 -19.39 0.88 -7.49
C LEU A 243 -19.30 1.26 -8.96
N VAL A 244 -20.37 1.04 -9.70
CA VAL A 244 -20.46 1.36 -11.13
C VAL A 244 -21.46 2.49 -11.34
N VAL A 245 -21.04 3.51 -12.07
CA VAL A 245 -21.85 4.65 -12.49
C VAL A 245 -21.93 4.67 -14.01
N ASP A 246 -23.15 4.70 -14.53
CA ASP A 246 -23.39 4.74 -15.96
C ASP A 246 -23.00 6.09 -16.56
N ALA A 247 -22.56 6.07 -17.81
CA ALA A 247 -22.18 7.28 -18.54
C ALA A 247 -23.32 8.33 -18.59
N ALA A 248 -24.57 7.89 -18.56
CA ALA A 248 -25.75 8.76 -18.54
C ALA A 248 -25.87 9.61 -17.25
N ASP A 249 -25.27 9.16 -16.14
CA ASP A 249 -25.26 9.89 -14.87
C ASP A 249 -24.02 10.78 -14.71
N ILE A 250 -23.13 10.78 -15.71
CA ILE A 250 -21.84 11.47 -15.68
C ILE A 250 -21.90 12.73 -16.55
N SER A 251 -21.34 13.81 -16.02
CA SER A 251 -21.21 15.11 -16.68
C SER A 251 -19.78 15.59 -16.52
N ALA A 252 -19.11 15.97 -17.60
CA ALA A 252 -17.71 16.40 -17.56
C ALA A 252 -17.47 17.69 -16.74
N ASP A 253 -18.53 18.46 -16.47
CA ASP A 253 -18.48 19.71 -15.71
C ASP A 253 -18.79 19.54 -14.22
N ARG A 254 -19.14 18.31 -13.78
CA ARG A 254 -19.57 18.05 -12.40
C ARG A 254 -18.89 16.80 -11.84
N PRO A 255 -18.36 16.87 -10.61
CA PRO A 255 -17.72 15.71 -10.02
C PRO A 255 -18.78 14.66 -9.62
N ILE A 256 -18.39 13.39 -9.76
CA ILE A 256 -18.97 12.30 -8.99
C ILE A 256 -18.30 12.29 -7.62
N VAL A 257 -19.07 12.36 -6.55
CA VAL A 257 -18.56 12.38 -5.18
C VAL A 257 -18.91 11.07 -4.50
N LEU A 258 -17.88 10.34 -4.07
CA LEU A 258 -18.00 9.15 -3.23
C LEU A 258 -17.71 9.54 -1.78
N GLU A 259 -18.56 9.13 -0.85
CA GLU A 259 -18.37 9.27 0.59
C GLU A 259 -18.45 7.92 1.27
N TYR A 260 -17.60 7.68 2.27
CA TYR A 260 -17.65 6.48 3.11
C TYR A 260 -17.02 6.73 4.50
N GLY A 261 -17.46 5.93 5.47
CA GLY A 261 -16.98 6.00 6.85
C GLY A 261 -15.55 5.48 7.01
N LEU A 262 -14.83 6.04 7.97
CA LEU A 262 -13.48 5.64 8.35
C LEU A 262 -13.51 4.96 9.74
N PRO A 263 -13.73 3.63 9.82
CA PRO A 263 -13.86 2.95 11.11
C PRO A 263 -12.58 3.09 11.92
N LYS A 264 -12.73 3.37 13.22
CA LYS A 264 -11.62 3.43 14.17
C LYS A 264 -11.38 2.03 14.74
N LYS A 265 -10.12 1.60 14.83
CA LYS A 265 -9.74 0.32 15.48
C LYS A 265 -8.38 0.44 16.15
N GLU A 266 -8.13 -0.45 17.08
CA GLU A 266 -6.84 -0.63 17.73
C GLU A 266 -6.26 -1.99 17.34
N THR A 267 -4.95 -2.05 17.12
CA THR A 267 -4.24 -3.33 16.91
C THR A 267 -2.91 -3.33 17.65
N THR A 268 -2.45 -4.51 18.07
CA THR A 268 -1.11 -4.68 18.64
C THR A 268 -0.20 -5.37 17.62
N GLU A 269 0.96 -4.78 17.35
CA GLU A 269 2.04 -5.39 16.57
C GLU A 269 3.21 -5.74 17.48
N VAL A 270 3.70 -6.98 17.36
CA VAL A 270 4.87 -7.46 18.11
C VAL A 270 6.08 -7.45 17.20
N MET A 271 7.12 -6.72 17.56
CA MET A 271 8.37 -6.75 16.82
C MET A 271 9.01 -8.14 16.91
N PRO A 272 9.50 -8.70 15.79
CA PRO A 272 9.91 -10.10 15.74
C PRO A 272 11.09 -10.41 16.66
N VAL A 273 11.89 -9.41 17.03
CA VAL A 273 13.16 -9.57 17.73
C VAL A 273 13.06 -9.12 19.18
N SER A 274 12.87 -7.82 19.42
CA SER A 274 12.76 -7.26 20.78
C SER A 274 11.53 -7.77 21.53
N LYS A 275 10.55 -8.34 20.80
CA LYS A 275 9.21 -8.68 21.30
C LYS A 275 8.45 -7.48 21.86
N ARG A 276 8.89 -6.27 21.57
CA ARG A 276 8.18 -5.05 21.95
C ARG A 276 6.85 -4.99 21.24
N GLU A 277 5.86 -4.58 22.00
CA GLU A 277 4.50 -4.40 21.54
C GLU A 277 4.27 -2.94 21.18
N PHE A 278 3.69 -2.73 20.01
CA PHE A 278 3.25 -1.44 19.52
C PHE A 278 1.73 -1.48 19.37
N ASN A 279 1.04 -0.65 20.15
CA ASN A 279 -0.39 -0.47 20.05
C ASN A 279 -0.66 0.66 19.06
N LEU A 280 -1.35 0.34 17.97
CA LEU A 280 -1.61 1.22 16.84
C LEU A 280 -3.09 1.57 16.81
N SER A 281 -3.36 2.87 16.84
CA SER A 281 -4.69 3.43 16.59
C SER A 281 -4.85 3.68 15.10
N TRP A 282 -5.94 3.17 14.52
CA TRP A 282 -6.23 3.26 13.09
C TRP A 282 -7.48 4.08 12.82
N ARG A 283 -7.50 4.74 11.67
CA ARG A 283 -8.69 5.33 11.04
C ARG A 283 -8.79 4.81 9.61
N GLY A 284 -9.65 3.81 9.40
CA GLY A 284 -9.66 3.00 8.18
C GLY A 284 -8.35 2.22 8.02
N ASP A 285 -7.57 2.61 7.03
CA ASP A 285 -6.26 2.06 6.64
C ASP A 285 -5.06 2.98 7.00
N GLU A 286 -5.31 4.08 7.70
CA GLU A 286 -4.30 5.03 8.19
C GLU A 286 -3.98 4.75 9.66
N VAL A 287 -2.70 4.72 10.03
CA VAL A 287 -2.28 4.75 11.45
C VAL A 287 -2.25 6.21 11.89
N VAL A 288 -3.01 6.53 12.93
CA VAL A 288 -3.12 7.90 13.47
C VAL A 288 -2.35 8.10 14.78
N ALA A 289 -2.07 7.01 15.50
CA ALA A 289 -1.25 7.04 16.70
C ALA A 289 -0.56 5.69 16.94
N CYS A 290 0.53 5.71 17.69
CA CYS A 290 1.29 4.53 18.07
C CYS A 290 1.82 4.68 19.50
N ASN A 291 1.73 3.60 20.28
CA ASN A 291 2.32 3.51 21.61
C ASN A 291 3.18 2.23 21.73
N PRO A 292 4.50 2.33 22.00
CA PRO A 292 5.24 3.57 22.23
C PRO A 292 5.31 4.45 20.98
N SER A 293 5.46 5.77 21.18
CA SER A 293 5.54 6.72 20.08
C SER A 293 6.72 6.41 19.16
N VAL A 294 6.51 6.56 17.85
CA VAL A 294 7.55 6.44 16.83
C VAL A 294 7.56 7.70 15.96
N PRO A 295 8.71 8.11 15.41
CA PRO A 295 8.83 9.47 14.87
C PRO A 295 8.00 9.79 13.62
N ILE A 296 7.54 8.76 12.90
CA ILE A 296 6.78 8.92 11.65
C ILE A 296 5.31 9.28 11.90
N TYR A 297 4.76 8.92 13.06
CA TYR A 297 3.39 9.26 13.42
C TYR A 297 3.42 10.52 14.28
N THR A 298 2.96 11.63 13.71
CA THR A 298 2.66 12.83 14.51
C THR A 298 1.37 12.55 15.25
N GLY A 299 1.45 12.45 16.59
CA GLY A 299 0.26 12.39 17.45
C GLY A 299 -0.57 13.68 17.38
#